data_AF-A0A3C1BMT7-F1
#
_entry.id   AF-A0A3C1BMT7-F1
#
_cell.length_a   1.000
_cell.length_b   1.000
_cell.length_c   1.000
_cell.angle_alpha   90.00
_cell.angle_beta   90.00
_cell.angle_gamma   90.00
#
_symmetry.space_group_name_H-M   'P 1'
#
loop_
_entity.id
_entity.type
_entity.pdbx_description
1 polymer ?
#
loop_
_entity_poly.entity_id
_entity_poly.type
_entity_poly.pdbx_seq_one_letter_code
_entity_poly.pdbx_strand_id
1 'polypeptide(L)' 'MADDKDQSLTRAKSVAEAAKRARVEAEARAKTRAAASDGKAPRKETGGQAGPEPTRYGDWEKDGIISDF' A
#
# COMPACT_ATOMS: atom_id res chain seq x y z
N MET A 1 28.30 10.03 -20.69
CA MET A 1 28.05 9.94 -19.23
C MET A 1 27.15 11.07 -18.72
N ALA A 2 27.11 12.25 -19.36
CA ALA A 2 26.19 13.33 -18.99
C ALA A 2 24.73 13.05 -19.41
N ASP A 3 24.51 12.42 -20.57
CA ASP A 3 23.18 12.12 -21.12
C ASP A 3 22.36 11.13 -20.28
N ASP A 4 23.02 10.12 -19.71
CA ASP A 4 22.37 9.13 -18.84
C ASP A 4 21.79 9.77 -17.57
N LYS A 5 22.49 10.77 -17.03
CA LYS A 5 22.05 11.51 -15.85
C LYS A 5 20.84 12.38 -16.16
N ASP A 6 20.79 13.01 -17.32
CA ASP A 6 19.62 13.81 -17.74
C ASP A 6 18.37 12.93 -17.93
N GLN A 7 18.53 11.77 -18.56
CA GLN A 7 17.46 10.77 -18.71
C GLN A 7 16.96 10.22 -17.36
N SER A 8 17.85 10.06 -16.39
CA SER A 8 17.46 9.64 -15.03
C SER A 8 16.61 10.70 -14.32
N LEU A 9 16.91 11.99 -14.53
CA LEU A 9 16.20 13.11 -13.92
C LEU A 9 14.82 13.33 -14.55
N THR A 10 14.69 13.15 -15.87
CA THR A 10 13.39 13.22 -16.56
C THR A 10 12.47 12.10 -16.11
N ARG A 11 12.99 10.87 -15.95
CA ARG A 11 12.26 9.73 -15.40
C ARG A 11 11.86 9.94 -13.93
N ALA A 12 12.74 10.49 -13.10
CA ALA A 12 12.42 10.77 -11.70
C ALA A 12 11.28 11.80 -11.58
N LYS A 13 11.30 12.84 -12.41
CA LYS A 13 10.22 13.85 -12.47
C LYS A 13 8.89 13.24 -12.91
N SER A 14 8.88 12.36 -13.92
CA SER A 14 7.64 11.72 -14.39
C SER A 14 7.05 10.76 -13.36
N VAL A 15 7.89 9.98 -12.67
CA VAL A 15 7.47 9.11 -11.56
C VAL A 15 6.90 9.91 -10.40
N ALA A 16 7.50 11.04 -10.04
CA ALA A 16 7.00 11.88 -8.95
C ALA A 16 5.59 12.44 -9.25
N GLU A 17 5.36 12.88 -10.48
CA GLU A 17 4.03 13.35 -10.92
C GLU A 17 3.00 12.21 -10.93
N ALA A 18 3.38 11.01 -11.39
CA ALA A 18 2.52 9.83 -11.35
C ALA A 18 2.18 9.42 -9.90
N ALA A 19 3.15 9.47 -8.98
CA ALA A 19 2.95 9.16 -7.57
C ALA A 19 1.98 10.14 -6.88
N LYS A 20 2.06 11.44 -7.20
CA LYS A 20 1.10 12.44 -6.70
C LYS A 20 -0.33 12.12 -7.16
N ARG A 21 -0.52 11.80 -8.45
CA ARG A 21 -1.83 11.44 -9.00
C ARG A 21 -2.39 10.18 -8.33
N ALA A 22 -1.57 9.15 -8.19
CA ALA A 22 -1.96 7.88 -7.56
C ALA A 22 -2.40 8.07 -6.09
N ARG A 23 -1.71 8.94 -5.34
CA ARG A 23 -2.09 9.26 -3.95
C ARG A 23 -3.45 9.94 -3.88
N VAL A 24 -3.68 10.96 -4.71
CA VAL A 24 -4.97 11.67 -4.75
C VAL A 24 -6.12 10.72 -5.09
N GLU A 25 -5.94 9.82 -6.06
CA GLU A 25 -6.95 8.82 -6.41
C GLU A 25 -7.19 7.81 -5.27
N ALA A 26 -6.11 7.34 -4.63
CA ALA A 26 -6.21 6.43 -3.49
C ALA A 26 -6.96 7.06 -2.31
N GLU A 27 -6.66 8.32 -1.99
CA GLU A 27 -7.38 9.09 -0.96
C GLU A 27 -8.84 9.31 -1.32
N ALA A 28 -9.15 9.66 -2.58
CA ALA A 28 -10.52 9.79 -3.04
C ALA A 28 -11.30 8.47 -2.90
N ARG A 29 -10.69 7.34 -3.29
CA ARG A 29 -11.29 6.01 -3.12
C ARG A 29 -11.40 5.58 -1.66
N ALA A 30 -10.47 5.98 -0.80
CA ALA A 30 -10.55 5.70 0.62
C ALA A 30 -11.72 6.45 1.26
N LYS A 31 -11.90 7.74 0.91
CA LYS A 31 -13.01 8.57 1.39
C LYS A 31 -14.37 8.02 0.92
N THR A 32 -14.50 7.58 -0.33
CA THR A 32 -15.76 6.97 -0.81
C THR A 32 -16.04 5.63 -0.14
N ARG A 33 -15.02 4.77 0.05
CA ARG A 33 -15.18 3.50 0.78
C ARG A 33 -15.53 3.70 2.26
N ALA A 34 -14.95 4.71 2.91
CA ALA A 34 -15.26 5.05 4.29
C ALA A 34 -16.70 5.56 4.42
N ALA A 35 -17.18 6.38 3.47
CA ALA A 35 -18.56 6.86 3.45
C ALA A 35 -19.59 5.77 3.12
N ALA A 36 -19.19 4.73 2.38
CA ALA A 36 -20.04 3.59 2.01
C ALA A 36 -19.96 2.40 2.99
N SER A 37 -19.07 2.44 3.99
CA SER A 37 -19.07 1.45 5.07
C SER A 37 -20.10 1.86 6.12
N ASP A 38 -21.13 1.05 6.30
CA ASP A 38 -22.22 1.20 7.29
C ASP A 38 -21.77 1.07 8.76
N GLY A 39 -20.64 1.68 9.14
CA GLY A 39 -20.14 1.77 10.53
C GLY A 39 -19.79 0.45 11.20
N LYS A 40 -20.08 -0.68 10.57
CA LYS A 40 -19.77 -2.01 11.09
C LYS A 40 -18.32 -2.32 10.78
N ALA A 41 -17.44 -1.93 11.70
CA ALA A 41 -16.09 -2.47 11.73
C ALA A 41 -16.19 -4.00 11.55
N PRO A 42 -15.35 -4.61 10.69
CA PRO A 42 -15.28 -6.05 10.60
C PRO A 42 -15.09 -6.61 12.01
N ARG A 43 -15.76 -7.73 12.32
CA ARG A 43 -15.59 -8.38 13.63
C ARG A 43 -14.09 -8.56 13.82
N LYS A 44 -13.56 -8.04 14.93
CA LYS A 44 -12.14 -8.17 15.23
C LYS A 44 -11.78 -9.65 15.19
N GLU A 45 -10.87 -10.02 14.29
CA GLU A 45 -10.38 -11.38 14.22
C GLU A 45 -9.80 -11.74 15.59
N THR A 46 -10.30 -12.84 16.15
CA THR A 46 -9.91 -13.29 17.48
C THR A 46 -8.94 -14.45 17.28
N GLY A 47 -7.65 -14.22 17.59
CA GLY A 47 -6.59 -15.20 17.37
C GLY A 47 -5.85 -15.12 16.03
N GLY A 48 -6.22 -14.20 15.13
CA GLY A 48 -5.47 -13.90 13.91
C GLY A 48 -4.22 -13.06 14.17
N GLN A 49 -3.24 -13.11 13.26
CA GLN A 49 -2.06 -12.25 13.31
C GLN A 49 -2.49 -10.78 13.20
N ALA A 50 -1.92 -9.92 14.06
CA ALA A 50 -2.19 -8.50 14.00
C ALA A 50 -1.59 -7.94 12.72
N GLY A 51 -2.41 -7.34 11.86
CA GLY A 51 -1.94 -6.75 10.62
C GLY A 51 -2.77 -7.21 9.42
N PRO A 52 -2.46 -6.68 8.23
CA PRO A 52 -3.16 -7.04 7.02
C PRO A 52 -2.71 -8.44 6.56
N GLU A 53 -3.59 -9.22 5.91
CA GLU A 53 -3.35 -10.65 5.68
C GLU A 53 -1.95 -10.96 5.09
N PRO A 54 -1.17 -11.87 5.69
CA PRO A 54 0.19 -12.17 5.26
C PRO A 54 0.22 -12.62 3.79
N THR A 55 -0.80 -13.35 3.34
CA THR A 55 -0.99 -13.78 1.95
C THR A 55 -1.15 -12.64 0.96
N ARG A 56 -1.68 -11.48 1.39
CA ARG A 56 -1.88 -10.30 0.54
C ARG A 56 -0.76 -9.27 0.65
N TYR A 57 -0.05 -9.22 1.79
CA TYR A 57 0.88 -8.14 2.12
C TYR A 57 2.33 -8.60 2.33
N GLY A 58 2.61 -9.90 2.20
CA GLY A 58 3.97 -10.44 2.23
C GLY A 58 4.61 -10.54 3.61
N ASP A 59 3.86 -10.25 4.67
CA ASP A 59 4.32 -10.28 6.07
C ASP A 59 4.15 -11.67 6.70
N TRP A 60 4.73 -12.69 6.05
CA TRP A 60 4.72 -14.07 6.57
C TRP A 60 5.70 -14.25 7.73
N GLU A 61 6.42 -13.19 8.12
CA GLU A 61 7.43 -13.24 9.16
C GLU A 61 6.84 -12.80 10.50
N LYS A 62 7.00 -13.65 11.52
CA LYS A 62 6.74 -13.29 12.91
C LYS A 62 8.00 -13.57 13.72
N ASP A 63 8.56 -12.53 14.33
CA ASP A 63 9.78 -12.61 15.15
C ASP A 63 10.97 -13.29 14.44
N GLY A 64 11.15 -13.08 13.13
CA GLY A 64 12.24 -13.68 12.35
C GLY A 64 11.92 -15.06 11.75
N ILE A 65 10.70 -15.57 11.92
CA ILE A 65 10.29 -16.91 11.45
C ILE A 65 9.18 -16.76 10.41
N ILE A 66 9.41 -17.32 9.22
CA ILE A 66 8.39 -17.44 8.18
C ILE A 66 7.36 -18.50 8.62
N SER A 67 6.10 -18.11 8.78
CA SER A 67 5.00 -18.96 9.27
C SER A 67 3.91 -19.08 8.21
N ASP A 68 3.57 -20.30 7.80
CA ASP A 68 2.65 -20.60 6.69
C ASP A 68 1.28 -21.22 7.09
N PHE A 69 0.82 -20.97 8.31
CA PHE A 69 -0.42 -21.52 8.90
C PHE A 69 -1.37 -20.47 9.48
#